data_AF-A0A535X296-F1
#
_entry.id   AF-A0A535X296-F1
#
_cell.length_a   1.000
_cell.length_b   1.000
_cell.length_c   1.000
_cell.angle_alpha   90.00
_cell.angle_beta   90.00
_cell.angle_gamma   90.00
#
_symmetry.space_group_name_H-M   'P 1'
#
loop_
_entity.id
_entity.type
_entity.pdbx_description
1 polymer ?
#
loop_
_entity_poly.entity_id
_entity_poly.type
_entity_poly.pdbx_seq_one_letter_code
_entity_poly.pdbx_strand_id
1 'polypeptide(L)'
;CDVGKQMRRDMGLMDRDLYDLAPLYDTSFELDKAARLEYGETRMTHAMLFTGVDVVDGAARRWRVENSWGADAGQKGFFTMNDSWFDEYTFEIAARRDYLPPDLQAALALEPVVLPPWDPMGALAR
;
A
#
# COMPACT_ATOMS: atom_id res chain seq x y z
N CYS A 1 -2.93 -2.72 2.36
CA CYS A 1 -2.73 -2.06 1.05
C CYS A 1 -3.77 -2.58 0.03
N ASP A 2 -3.89 -1.98 -1.16
CA ASP A 2 -4.66 -2.55 -2.27
C ASP A 2 -3.77 -3.39 -3.19
N VAL A 3 -3.47 -4.64 -2.80
CA VAL A 3 -2.43 -5.47 -3.47
C VAL A 3 -2.74 -5.80 -4.93
N GLY A 4 -4.00 -5.70 -5.35
CA GLY A 4 -4.41 -6.01 -6.73
C GLY A 4 -4.03 -4.93 -7.74
N LYS A 5 -3.73 -3.71 -7.27
CA LYS A 5 -3.40 -2.58 -8.15
C LYS A 5 -1.94 -2.66 -8.57
N GLN A 6 -1.70 -2.48 -9.87
CA GLN A 6 -0.35 -2.28 -10.44
C GLN A 6 0.71 -3.28 -9.90
N MET A 7 0.33 -4.56 -9.88
CA MET A 7 1.11 -5.66 -9.32
C MET A 7 1.22 -6.81 -10.33
N ARG A 8 2.38 -7.46 -10.38
CA ARG A 8 2.65 -8.63 -11.21
C ARG A 8 3.09 -9.81 -10.33
N ARG A 9 2.17 -10.76 -10.15
CA ARG A 9 2.25 -11.81 -9.11
C ARG A 9 3.35 -12.83 -9.32
N ASP A 10 3.53 -13.30 -10.55
CA ASP A 10 4.57 -14.25 -10.95
C ASP A 10 5.98 -13.65 -10.81
N MET A 11 6.13 -12.34 -11.03
CA MET A 11 7.42 -11.65 -10.90
C MET A 11 7.67 -11.11 -9.49
N GLY A 12 6.62 -10.93 -8.68
CA GLY A 12 6.71 -10.35 -7.35
C GLY A 12 6.98 -8.84 -7.40
N LEU A 13 6.41 -8.13 -8.37
CA LEU A 13 6.66 -6.69 -8.57
C LEU A 13 5.42 -5.86 -8.24
N MET A 14 5.64 -4.74 -7.57
CA MET A 14 4.61 -3.74 -7.28
C MET A 14 5.21 -2.36 -7.59
N ASP A 15 4.70 -1.69 -8.61
CA ASP A 15 5.15 -0.37 -9.06
C ASP A 15 3.93 0.40 -9.53
N ARG A 16 3.74 1.67 -9.15
CA ARG A 16 2.60 2.48 -9.60
C ARG A 16 2.43 2.46 -11.12
N ASP A 17 3.55 2.45 -11.85
CA ASP A 17 3.61 2.59 -13.30
C ASP A 17 3.96 1.25 -13.98
N LEU A 18 3.62 0.11 -13.34
CA LEU A 18 3.95 -1.23 -13.83
C LEU A 18 3.28 -1.57 -15.16
N TYR A 19 2.03 -1.15 -15.33
CA TYR A 19 1.28 -1.29 -16.57
C TYR A 19 0.91 0.08 -17.14
N ASP A 20 1.41 0.36 -18.33
CA ASP A 20 1.13 1.59 -19.08
C ASP A 20 -0.20 1.48 -19.85
N LEU A 21 -1.31 1.54 -19.13
CA LEU A 21 -2.66 1.28 -19.66
C LEU A 21 -3.26 2.48 -20.41
N ALA A 22 -2.89 3.71 -20.04
CA ALA A 22 -3.42 4.93 -20.63
C ALA A 22 -3.23 4.99 -22.16
N PRO A 23 -2.00 4.83 -22.70
CA PRO A 23 -1.80 4.83 -24.15
C PRO A 23 -2.38 3.59 -24.83
N LEU A 24 -2.49 2.46 -24.13
CA LEU A 24 -3.10 1.24 -24.69
C LEU A 24 -4.59 1.44 -24.99
N TYR A 25 -5.30 2.17 -24.13
CA TYR A 25 -6.74 2.40 -24.25
C TYR A 25 -7.11 3.78 -24.79
N ASP A 26 -6.13 4.60 -25.17
CA ASP A 26 -6.32 6.00 -25.61
C ASP A 26 -7.18 6.80 -24.61
N THR A 27 -6.85 6.68 -23.33
CA THR A 27 -7.59 7.32 -22.23
C THR A 27 -6.65 7.73 -21.10
N SER A 28 -7.17 8.44 -20.09
CA SER A 28 -6.38 8.90 -18.95
C SER A 28 -7.06 8.57 -17.62
N PHE A 29 -6.24 8.32 -16.59
CA PHE A 29 -6.66 7.87 -15.26
C PHE A 29 -6.28 8.92 -14.21
N GLU A 30 -7.11 9.95 -14.06
CA GLU A 30 -6.77 11.19 -13.33
C GLU A 30 -7.13 11.18 -11.84
N LEU A 31 -7.78 10.12 -11.34
CA LEU A 31 -8.21 10.09 -9.94
C LEU A 31 -6.98 10.00 -9.03
N ASP A 32 -6.82 10.97 -8.14
CA ASP A 32 -5.84 10.90 -7.05
C ASP A 32 -6.24 9.85 -6.00
N LYS A 33 -5.38 9.62 -5.01
CA LYS A 33 -5.61 8.60 -3.98
C LYS A 33 -6.88 8.84 -3.17
N ALA A 34 -7.22 10.09 -2.85
CA ALA A 34 -8.41 10.41 -2.09
C ALA A 34 -9.67 10.16 -2.92
N ALA A 35 -9.71 10.64 -4.16
CA ALA A 35 -10.81 10.42 -5.07
C ALA A 35 -11.00 8.92 -5.37
N ARG A 36 -9.92 8.15 -5.55
CA ARG A 36 -10.04 6.69 -5.72
C ARG A 36 -10.66 6.02 -4.49
N LEU A 37 -10.41 6.53 -3.28
CA LEU A 37 -10.99 6.01 -2.05
C LEU A 37 -12.49 6.39 -1.93
N GLU A 38 -12.82 7.66 -2.18
CA GLU A 38 -14.18 8.19 -2.11
C GLU A 38 -15.13 7.56 -3.14
N TYR A 39 -14.65 7.36 -4.36
CA TYR A 39 -15.43 6.76 -5.45
C TYR A 39 -15.34 5.22 -5.48
N GLY A 40 -14.65 4.60 -4.52
CA GLY A 40 -14.61 3.15 -4.34
C GLY A 40 -13.72 2.38 -5.33
N GLU A 41 -12.83 3.06 -6.04
CA GLU A 41 -11.86 2.46 -6.97
C GLU A 41 -10.71 1.75 -6.21
N THR A 42 -10.30 2.28 -5.06
CA THR A 42 -9.26 1.69 -4.22
C THR A 42 -9.73 1.57 -2.76
N ARG A 43 -9.20 0.56 -2.07
CA ARG A 43 -9.37 0.36 -0.61
C ARG A 43 -8.36 -0.65 -0.11
N MET A 44 -8.20 -0.78 1.21
CA MET A 44 -7.43 -1.90 1.75
C MET A 44 -8.07 -3.24 1.36
N THR A 45 -7.30 -4.13 0.75
CA THR A 45 -7.76 -5.47 0.35
C THR A 45 -6.92 -6.58 0.97
N HIS A 46 -5.66 -6.31 1.32
CA HIS A 46 -4.72 -7.33 1.81
C HIS A 46 -3.70 -6.75 2.78
N ALA A 47 -3.19 -7.62 3.67
CA ALA A 47 -2.11 -7.34 4.61
C ALA A 47 -0.88 -8.19 4.29
N MET A 48 0.30 -7.58 4.37
CA MET A 48 1.61 -8.20 4.11
C MET A 48 2.64 -7.65 5.10
N LEU A 49 3.87 -8.19 5.09
CA LEU A 49 4.91 -7.83 6.05
C LEU A 49 6.12 -7.18 5.35
N PHE A 50 6.49 -5.96 5.76
CA PHE A 50 7.77 -5.37 5.36
C PHE A 50 8.92 -6.08 6.09
N THR A 51 9.92 -6.54 5.31
CA THR A 51 11.10 -7.27 5.82
C THR A 51 12.43 -6.62 5.44
N GLY A 52 12.38 -5.51 4.69
CA GLY A 52 13.54 -4.71 4.36
C GLY A 52 13.17 -3.47 3.57
N VAL A 53 14.07 -2.49 3.57
CA VAL A 53 13.97 -1.27 2.78
C VAL A 53 15.33 -1.02 2.13
N ASP A 54 15.29 -0.62 0.88
CA ASP A 54 16.44 -0.15 0.10
C ASP A 54 16.41 1.37 0.08
N VAL A 55 17.43 2.00 0.67
CA VAL A 55 17.50 3.46 0.88
C VAL A 55 18.66 4.01 0.06
N VAL A 56 18.38 5.03 -0.75
CA VAL A 56 19.36 5.74 -1.59
C VAL A 56 19.24 7.23 -1.28
N ASP A 57 20.36 7.87 -0.96
CA ASP A 57 20.42 9.31 -0.62
C ASP A 57 19.45 9.74 0.49
N GLY A 58 19.18 8.84 1.43
CA GLY A 58 18.28 9.08 2.57
C GLY A 58 16.79 8.89 2.26
N ALA A 59 16.42 8.55 1.02
CA ALA A 59 15.05 8.25 0.62
C ALA A 59 14.84 6.75 0.38
N ALA A 60 13.65 6.25 0.73
CA ALA A 60 13.27 4.89 0.38
C ALA A 60 13.12 4.78 -1.13
N ARG A 61 13.77 3.77 -1.74
CA ARG A 61 13.62 3.46 -3.16
C ARG A 61 12.65 2.31 -3.36
N ARG A 62 12.82 1.25 -2.56
CA ARG A 62 12.04 0.00 -2.64
C ARG A 62 11.91 -0.66 -1.28
N TRP A 63 10.86 -1.45 -1.13
CA TRP A 63 10.52 -2.23 0.04
C TRP A 63 10.52 -3.72 -0.32
N ARG A 64 11.13 -4.53 0.54
CA ARG A 64 11.01 -5.99 0.48
C ARG A 64 9.79 -6.41 1.31
N VAL A 65 8.89 -7.14 0.67
CA VAL A 65 7.61 -7.52 1.26
C VAL A 65 7.50 -9.04 1.28
N GLU A 66 7.23 -9.61 2.44
CA GLU A 66 6.85 -11.02 2.60
C GLU A 66 5.34 -11.15 2.44
N ASN A 67 4.93 -12.08 1.57
CA ASN A 67 3.52 -12.36 1.30
C ASN A 67 3.15 -13.78 1.75
N SER A 68 1.85 -14.06 1.86
CA SER A 68 1.29 -15.30 2.39
C SER A 68 0.72 -16.24 1.31
N TRP A 69 1.12 -16.07 0.05
CA TRP A 69 0.62 -16.83 -1.10
C TRP A 69 1.49 -18.04 -1.50
N GLY A 70 2.37 -18.50 -0.60
CA GLY A 70 3.28 -19.62 -0.86
C GLY A 70 4.55 -19.21 -1.63
N ALA A 71 5.48 -20.16 -1.75
CA ALA A 71 6.81 -19.90 -2.32
C ALA A 71 6.80 -19.70 -3.85
N ASP A 72 5.77 -20.18 -4.55
CA ASP A 72 5.66 -20.03 -6.00
C ASP A 72 5.21 -18.62 -6.43
N ALA A 73 4.71 -17.81 -5.50
CA ALA A 73 4.36 -16.42 -5.76
C ALA A 73 5.60 -15.51 -5.65
N GLY A 74 5.77 -14.63 -6.62
CA GLY A 74 6.90 -13.71 -6.70
C GLY A 74 8.26 -14.42 -6.64
N GLN A 75 9.16 -13.88 -5.84
CA GLN A 75 10.50 -14.46 -5.64
C GLN A 75 10.53 -15.22 -4.32
N LYS A 76 10.16 -16.51 -4.34
CA LYS A 76 10.10 -17.37 -3.15
C LYS A 76 9.16 -16.83 -2.07
N GLY A 77 8.00 -16.31 -2.46
CA GLY A 77 7.02 -15.68 -1.56
C GLY A 77 7.26 -14.20 -1.27
N PHE A 78 8.36 -13.62 -1.79
CA PHE A 78 8.69 -12.21 -1.59
C PHE A 78 8.36 -11.35 -2.81
N PHE A 79 7.98 -10.11 -2.51
CA PHE A 79 7.66 -9.06 -3.46
C PHE A 79 8.62 -7.88 -3.26
N THR A 80 8.95 -7.21 -4.36
CA THR A 80 9.65 -5.93 -4.40
C THR A 80 8.61 -4.85 -4.72
N MET A 81 8.40 -3.94 -3.78
CA MET A 81 7.49 -2.82 -3.89
C MET A 81 8.28 -1.54 -4.06
N ASN A 82 8.12 -0.84 -5.17
CA ASN A 82 8.71 0.49 -5.34
C ASN A 82 7.99 1.50 -4.44
N ASP A 83 8.73 2.52 -4.01
CA ASP A 83 8.18 3.57 -3.12
C ASP A 83 6.98 4.29 -3.76
N SER A 84 6.99 4.46 -5.09
CA SER A 84 5.84 4.97 -5.86
C SER A 84 4.56 4.17 -5.64
N TRP A 85 4.66 2.84 -5.48
CA TRP A 85 3.50 1.99 -5.21
C TRP A 85 3.02 2.16 -3.75
N PHE A 86 3.96 2.28 -2.82
CA PHE A 86 3.66 2.54 -1.41
C PHE A 86 2.80 3.79 -1.26
N ASP A 87 3.20 4.88 -1.93
CA ASP A 87 2.48 6.16 -1.91
C ASP A 87 1.02 6.04 -2.35
N GLU A 88 0.74 5.26 -3.39
CA GLU A 88 -0.59 5.22 -4.00
C GLU A 88 -1.53 4.18 -3.38
N TYR A 89 -1.00 3.05 -2.92
CA TYR A 89 -1.81 1.86 -2.61
C TYR A 89 -1.58 1.29 -1.20
N THR A 90 -0.68 1.86 -0.39
CA THR A 90 -0.57 1.56 1.05
C THR A 90 -1.44 2.54 1.87
N PHE A 91 -2.22 2.02 2.82
CA PHE A 91 -3.16 2.82 3.62
C PHE A 91 -2.83 2.83 5.11
N GLU A 92 -2.23 1.74 5.61
CA GLU A 92 -1.96 1.55 7.03
C GLU A 92 -0.64 0.80 7.20
N ILE A 93 0.08 1.14 8.26
CA ILE A 93 1.20 0.37 8.80
C ILE A 93 0.99 0.17 10.30
N ALA A 94 1.52 -0.93 10.83
CA ALA A 94 1.65 -1.13 12.26
C ALA A 94 3.10 -0.94 12.69
N ALA A 95 3.35 -0.06 13.66
CA ALA A 95 4.67 0.22 14.19
C ALA A 95 4.64 0.23 15.73
N ARG A 96 5.82 0.07 16.35
CA ARG A 96 5.95 0.21 17.80
C ARG A 96 5.71 1.67 18.20
N ARG A 97 4.90 1.88 19.24
CA ARG A 97 4.60 3.22 19.79
C ARG A 97 5.86 4.03 20.08
N ASP A 98 6.91 3.39 20.60
CA ASP A 98 8.15 4.06 20.98
C ASP A 98 8.93 4.64 19.78
N TYR A 99 8.57 4.27 18.54
CA TYR A 99 9.13 4.87 17.33
C TYR A 99 8.35 6.09 16.83
N LEU A 100 7.18 6.36 17.40
CA LEU A 100 6.39 7.53 17.03
C LEU A 100 6.97 8.79 17.70
N PRO A 101 7.02 9.93 16.98
CA PRO A 101 7.23 11.23 17.57
C PRO A 101 6.25 11.54 18.73
N PRO A 102 6.64 12.36 19.74
CA PRO A 102 5.83 12.60 20.93
C PRO A 102 4.41 13.12 20.65
N ASP A 103 4.24 13.95 19.61
CA ASP A 103 2.95 14.48 19.16
C ASP A 103 2.02 13.38 18.64
N LEU A 104 2.53 12.43 17.85
CA LEU A 104 1.74 11.27 17.41
C LEU A 104 1.41 10.31 18.57
N GLN A 105 2.30 10.16 19.54
CA GLN A 105 2.00 9.38 20.75
C GLN A 105 0.90 10.01 21.60
N ALA A 106 0.85 11.34 21.67
CA ALA A 106 -0.19 12.08 22.37
C ALA A 106 -1.54 12.00 21.64
N ALA A 107 -1.53 11.97 20.30
CA ALA A 107 -2.74 11.83 19.48
C ALA A 107 -3.55 10.55 19.79
N LEU A 108 -2.89 9.49 20.29
CA LEU A 108 -3.56 8.24 20.70
C LEU A 108 -4.54 8.40 21.88
N ALA A 109 -4.44 9.51 22.64
CA ALA A 109 -5.33 9.79 23.77
C ALA A 109 -6.50 10.72 23.41
N LEU A 110 -6.60 11.17 22.15
CA LEU A 110 -7.71 12.00 21.67
C LEU A 110 -8.98 11.16 21.53
N GLU A 111 -10.13 11.81 21.61
CA GLU A 111 -11.41 11.19 21.27
C GLU A 111 -11.39 10.79 19.78
N PRO A 112 -11.61 9.50 19.44
CA PRO A 112 -11.55 9.05 18.06
C PRO A 112 -12.68 9.61 17.22
N VAL A 113 -12.37 9.97 15.97
CA VAL A 113 -13.40 10.31 14.98
C VAL A 113 -14.10 9.01 14.57
N VAL A 114 -15.39 8.90 14.89
CA VAL A 114 -16.20 7.73 14.53
C VAL A 114 -16.63 7.85 13.07
N LEU A 115 -16.13 6.93 12.24
CA LEU A 115 -16.51 6.83 10.83
C LEU A 115 -17.72 5.89 10.64
N PRO A 116 -18.50 6.05 9.55
CA PRO A 116 -19.58 5.14 9.23
C PRO A 116 -19.11 3.68 9.06
N PRO A 117 -19.95 2.66 9.35
CA PRO A 117 -19.56 1.25 9.23
C PRO A 117 -19.13 0.80 7.82
N TRP A 118 -19.50 1.55 6.78
CA TRP A 118 -19.16 1.27 5.38
C TRP A 118 -17.96 2.10 4.89
N ASP A 119 -17.32 2.87 5.75
CA ASP A 119 -16.14 3.66 5.40
C ASP A 119 -15.03 2.74 4.85
N PRO A 120 -14.37 3.10 3.73
CA PRO A 120 -13.37 2.25 3.10
C PRO A 120 -12.10 2.07 3.95
N MET A 121 -11.87 2.91 4.97
CA MET A 121 -10.80 2.73 5.96
C MET A 121 -11.12 1.64 6.99
N GLY A 122 -12.38 1.17 7.05
CA GLY A 122 -12.77 -0.03 7.80
C GLY A 122 -12.67 -1.33 7.00
N ALA A 123 -12.14 -1.29 5.76
CA ALA A 123 -12.04 -2.46 4.91
C ALA A 123 -11.18 -3.55 5.57
N LEU A 124 -11.83 -4.68 5.88
CA LEU A 124 -11.16 -5.85 6.41
C LEU A 124 -10.46 -6.58 5.26
N ALA A 125 -9.14 -6.76 5.37
CA ALA A 125 -8.42 -7.70 4.54
C ALA A 125 -9.10 -9.08 4.66
N ARG A 126 -9.53 -9.63 3.53
CA ARG A 126 -10.22 -10.93 3.46
C ARG A 126 -9.28 -12.01 2.99
#